data_AF-A0A9P1KDD1-F1
#
_entry.id   AF-A0A9P1KDD1-F1
#
_cell.length_a   1.000
_cell.length_b   1.000
_cell.length_c   1.000
_cell.angle_alpha   90.00
_cell.angle_beta   90.00
_cell.angle_gamma   90.00
#
_symmetry.space_group_name_H-M   'P 1'
#
loop_
_entity.id
_entity.type
_entity.pdbx_description
1 polymer ?
#
loop_
_entity_poly.entity_id
_entity_poly.type
_entity_poly.pdbx_seq_one_letter_code
_entity_poly.pdbx_strand_id
1 'polypeptide(L)' 'MISTKQAQLIQFLRWELAIPASSIAMALRHPEQESGQLPMILWQYGLVTLEQLDRIFDWLEKFGTSPDITSRSYSDKKAG' A
#
# COMPACT_ATOMS: atom_id res chain seq x y z
N MET A 1 9.72 4.43 15.30
CA MET A 1 8.44 5.17 15.42
C MET A 1 7.60 4.81 14.20
N ILE A 2 6.35 4.39 14.37
CA ILE A 2 5.46 4.09 13.25
C ILE A 2 5.10 5.41 12.57
N SER A 3 5.46 5.58 11.29
CA SER A 3 5.04 6.75 10.52
C SER A 3 3.53 6.70 10.27
N THR A 4 2.86 7.85 10.20
CA THR A 4 1.40 7.94 9.97
C THR A 4 0.94 7.09 8.77
N LYS A 5 1.74 7.06 7.70
CA LYS A 5 1.51 6.19 6.52
C LYS A 5 1.48 4.70 6.86
N GLN A 6 2.41 4.21 7.68
CA GLN A 6 2.43 2.79 8.10
C GLN A 6 1.21 2.46 8.95
N ALA A 7 0.81 3.34 9.87
CA ALA A 7 -0.38 3.12 10.69
C ALA A 7 -1.66 2.99 9.84
N GLN A 8 -1.80 3.85 8.82
CA GLN A 8 -2.94 3.82 7.89
C GLN A 8 -2.91 2.58 6.98
N LEU A 9 -1.73 2.16 6.52
CA LEU A 9 -1.57 0.93 5.76
C LEU A 9 -2.00 -0.29 6.59
N ILE A 10 -1.52 -0.40 7.84
CA ILE A 10 -1.92 -1.48 8.76
C ILE A 10 -3.43 -1.48 8.97
N GLN A 11 -4.07 -0.31 9.08
CA GLN A 11 -5.51 -0.21 9.21
C GLN A 11 -6.22 -0.72 7.95
N PHE A 12 -5.80 -0.30 6.75
CA PHE A 12 -6.34 -0.78 5.48
C PHE A 12 -6.22 -2.31 5.34
N LEU A 13 -5.04 -2.87 5.62
CA LEU A 13 -4.81 -4.32 5.57
C LEU A 13 -5.78 -5.09 6.49
N ARG A 14 -6.02 -4.58 7.70
CA ARG A 14 -6.89 -5.24 8.69
C ARG A 14 -8.37 -5.12 8.37
N TRP A 15 -8.81 -3.94 7.96
CA TRP A 15 -10.24 -3.64 7.83
C TRP A 15 -10.76 -3.88 6.42
N GLU A 16 -9.98 -3.52 5.40
CA GLU A 16 -10.42 -3.65 4.00
C GLU A 16 -10.06 -5.01 3.40
N LEU A 17 -8.89 -5.53 3.73
CA LEU A 17 -8.41 -6.82 3.22
C LEU A 17 -8.61 -7.98 4.21
N ALA A 18 -9.17 -7.71 5.40
CA ALA A 18 -9.41 -8.68 6.46
C ALA A 18 -8.16 -9.49 6.86
N ILE A 19 -6.96 -8.91 6.71
CA ILE A 19 -5.70 -9.58 7.02
C ILE A 19 -5.50 -9.55 8.55
N PRO A 20 -5.25 -10.71 9.19
CA PRO A 20 -5.10 -10.76 10.63
C PRO A 20 -3.82 -10.05 11.07
N ALA A 21 -3.90 -9.40 12.24
CA ALA A 21 -2.79 -8.63 12.80
C ALA A 21 -1.53 -9.48 13.03
N SER A 22 -1.70 -10.78 13.29
CA SER A 22 -0.59 -11.74 13.41
C SER A 22 0.21 -11.87 12.10
N SER A 23 -0.46 -11.95 10.95
CA SER A 23 0.17 -12.00 9.62
C SER A 23 0.93 -10.71 9.32
N ILE A 24 0.32 -9.56 9.64
CA ILE A 24 0.98 -8.24 9.47
C ILE A 24 2.20 -8.13 10.38
N ALA A 25 2.09 -8.55 11.64
CA ALA A 25 3.19 -8.54 12.59
C ALA A 25 4.36 -9.44 12.16
N MET A 26 4.09 -10.56 11.47
CA MET A 26 5.14 -11.40 10.90
C MET A 26 5.90 -10.67 9.79
N ALA A 27 5.18 -9.98 8.90
CA ALA A 27 5.81 -9.21 7.82
C ALA A 27 6.60 -8.00 8.36
N LEU A 28 6.12 -7.34 9.42
CA LEU A 28 6.79 -6.20 10.07
C LEU A 28 8.07 -6.56 10.85
N ARG A 29 8.34 -7.85 11.12
CA ARG A 29 9.55 -8.29 11.83
C ARG A 29 10.82 -8.24 10.97
N HIS A 30 10.67 -8.10 9.65
CA HIS A 30 11.80 -7.96 8.75
C HIS A 30 12.40 -6.55 8.91
N PRO A 31 13.72 -6.40 9.09
CA PRO A 31 14.33 -5.09 9.37
C PRO A 31 14.42 -4.16 8.14
N GLU A 32 14.24 -4.70 6.93
CA GLU A 32 14.37 -3.96 5.65
C GLU A 32 13.06 -3.29 5.17
N GLN A 33 12.15 -2.91 6.08
CA GLN A 33 10.81 -2.40 5.73
C GLN A 33 10.82 -0.98 5.12
N GLU A 34 11.42 -0.84 3.94
CA GLU A 34 11.02 0.14 2.96
C GLU A 34 9.53 -0.10 2.65
N SER A 35 8.72 0.95 2.60
CA SER A 35 7.25 0.82 2.53
C SER A 35 6.74 0.04 1.31
N GLY A 36 7.59 -0.13 0.28
CA GLY A 36 7.30 -0.96 -0.90
C GLY A 36 7.58 -2.46 -0.74
N GLN A 37 8.27 -2.89 0.31
CA GLN A 37 8.61 -4.31 0.54
C GLN A 37 7.54 -5.07 1.35
N LEU A 38 6.77 -4.39 2.20
CA LEU A 38 5.71 -5.02 2.99
C LEU A 38 4.68 -5.79 2.13
N PRO A 39 4.14 -5.23 1.03
CA PRO A 39 3.18 -5.94 0.18
C PRO A 39 3.80 -7.20 -0.44
N MET A 40 5.05 -7.08 -0.92
CA MET A 40 5.80 -8.19 -1.51
C MET A 40 6.03 -9.33 -0.51
N ILE A 41 6.39 -9.00 0.73
CA ILE A 41 6.56 -9.98 1.81
C ILE A 41 5.23 -10.67 2.11
N LEU A 42 4.12 -9.92 2.21
CA LEU A 42 2.82 -10.55 2.44
C LEU A 42 2.48 -11.58 1.34
N TRP A 43 2.78 -11.28 0.08
CA TRP A 43 2.53 -12.19 -1.04
C TRP A 43 3.47 -13.39 -1.04
N GLN A 44 4.77 -13.18 -0.79
CA GLN A 44 5.76 -14.26 -0.76
C GLN A 44 5.46 -15.30 0.33
N TYR A 45 4.88 -14.88 1.45
CA TYR A 45 4.44 -15.77 2.52
C TYR A 45 3.03 -16.36 2.31
N GLY A 46 2.36 -16.04 1.19
CA GLY A 46 1.01 -16.51 0.88
C GLY A 46 -0.07 -15.92 1.78
N LEU A 47 0.19 -14.79 2.42
CA LEU A 47 -0.73 -14.11 3.34
C LEU A 47 -1.75 -13.25 2.61
N VAL A 48 -1.47 -12.91 1.35
CA VAL A 48 -2.35 -12.17 0.43
C VAL A 48 -2.32 -12.80 -0.96
N THR A 49 -3.43 -12.69 -1.68
CA THR A 49 -3.51 -13.10 -3.09
C THR A 49 -2.94 -12.02 -4.01
N LEU A 50 -2.74 -12.35 -5.29
CA LEU A 50 -2.31 -11.36 -6.30
C LEU A 50 -3.30 -10.19 -6.43
N GLU A 51 -4.61 -10.45 -6.35
CA GLU A 51 -5.64 -9.40 -6.37
C GLU A 51 -5.57 -8.48 -5.14
N GLN A 52 -5.32 -9.06 -3.96
CA GLN A 52 -5.15 -8.26 -2.74
C GLN A 52 -3.85 -7.47 -2.78
N LEU A 53 -2.78 -8.06 -3.34
CA LEU A 53 -1.50 -7.40 -3.55
C LEU A 53 -1.65 -6.15 -4.43
N ASP A 54 -2.37 -6.28 -5.55
CA ASP A 54 -2.65 -5.18 -6.49
C ASP A 54 -3.38 -4.03 -5.77
N ARG A 55 -4.41 -4.34 -4.97
CA ARG A 55 -5.12 -3.34 -4.15
C ARG A 55 -4.23 -2.64 -3.12
N ILE A 56 -3.25 -3.34 -2.56
CA ILE A 56 -2.30 -2.73 -1.62
C ILE A 56 -1.42 -1.70 -2.34
N PHE A 57 -0.92 -2.02 -3.54
CA PHE A 57 -0.12 -1.07 -4.34
C PHE A 57 -0.95 0.12 -4.79
N ASP A 58 -2.16 -0.11 -5.31
CA ASP A 58 -3.13 0.93 -5.65
C ASP A 58 -3.36 1.90 -4.48
N TRP A 59 -3.52 1.36 -3.26
CA TRP A 59 -3.69 2.17 -2.06
C TRP A 59 -2.44 2.97 -1.72
N LEU A 60 -1.25 2.35 -1.81
CA LEU A 60 0.03 3.01 -1.57
C LEU A 60 0.28 4.16 -2.57
N GLU A 61 -0.07 4.01 -3.84
CA GLU A 61 0.05 5.05 -4.86
C GLU A 61 -0.92 6.22 -4.59
N LYS A 62 -2.16 5.92 -4.20
CA LYS A 62 -3.16 6.93 -3.81
C LYS A 62 -2.76 7.70 -2.55
N PHE A 63 -2.07 7.05 -1.61
CA PHE A 63 -1.63 7.66 -0.35
C PHE A 63 -0.25 8.35 -0.45
N GLY A 64 0.57 7.92 -1.40
CA GLY A 64 1.85 8.54 -1.76
C GLY A 64 1.68 9.82 -2.57
N THR A 65 0.63 9.85 -3.40
CA THR A 65 0.21 11.02 -4.17
C THR A 65 -0.65 11.93 -3.29
N SER A 66 0.00 12.85 -2.57
CA SER A 66 -0.73 14.01 -2.06
C SER A 66 -1.47 14.68 -3.23
N PRO A 67 -2.76 15.03 -3.12
CA PRO A 67 -3.53 15.64 -4.21
C PRO A 67 -3.03 17.03 -4.64
N ASP A 68 -1.94 17.54 -4.06
CA ASP A 68 -1.42 18.88 -4.34
C ASP A 68 -0.59 18.97 -5.65
N ILE A 69 -0.11 17.86 -6.23
CA ILE A 69 0.88 17.92 -7.35
C ILE A 69 0.34 17.46 -8.72
N THR A 70 -0.90 16.97 -8.84
CA THR A 70 -1.42 16.49 -10.14
C THR A 70 -2.58 17.30 -10.70
N SER A 71 -2.71 18.56 -10.28
CA SER A 71 -3.59 19.53 -10.96
C SER A 71 -2.82 20.30 -12.06
N ARG A 72 -2.12 19.61 -12.98
CA ARG A 72 -1.58 20.28 -14.19
C ARG A 72 -1.21 19.43 -15.42
N SER A 73 -1.36 18.10 -15.45
CA SER A 73 -0.85 17.33 -16.62
C SER A 73 -1.78 16.27 -17.22
N TYR A 74 -3.10 16.40 -17.05
CA TYR A 74 -4.06 15.65 -17.87
C TYR A 74 -5.15 16.59 -18.45
N SER A 75 -4.76 17.69 -19.09
CA SER A 75 -5.71 18.57 -19.79
C SER A 75 -5.27 19.03 -21.18
N ASP A 76 -4.17 18.52 -21.73
CA ASP A 76 -3.72 18.92 -23.06
C ASP A 76 -3.34 17.70 -23.89
N LYS A 77 -4.30 17.17 -24.66
CA LYS A 77 -4.17 16.64 -26.05
C LYS A 77 -5.49 15.94 -26.48
N LYS A 78 -6.62 16.67 -26.46
CA LYS A 78 -7.78 16.39 -27.31
C LYS A 78 -8.30 17.71 -27.90
N ALA A 79 -7.55 18.21 -28.88
CA ALA A 79 -8.06 19.03 -29.97
C ALA A 79 -7.51 18.30 -31.22
N GLY A 80 -8.31 17.72 -32.11
CA GLY A 80 -9.57 18.26 -32.61
C GLY A 80 -9.23 19.24 -33.70
#